data_AF-A0A954JUM1-F1
#
_entry.id   AF-A0A954JUM1-F1
#
_cell.length_a   1.000
_cell.length_b   1.000
_cell.length_c   1.000
_cell.angle_alpha   90.00
_cell.angle_beta   90.00
_cell.angle_gamma   90.00
#
_symmetry.space_group_name_H-M   'P 1'
#
loop_
_entity.id
_entity.type
_entity.pdbx_description
1 polymer ?
#
loop_
_entity_poly.entity_id
_entity_poly.type
_entity_poly.pdbx_seq_one_letter_code
_entity_poly.pdbx_strand_id
1 'polypeptide(L)'
;TGMQSFTASNLFLFKAPAAEWEENQLIYATAMRSMRQNPAWLKAINQFQRKMAQIRQQGAVRRQQIMTQMYEEMRESQQESWEYRQESVDHVAREFSESIREVETYHDPATGYDVELPQNYEYAFSNGLGEYIITNDPLYNPSQDQFGGNWHPLQAAP
;
A
#
# COMPACT_ATOMS: atom_id res chain seq x y z
N THR A 1 -12.31 34.57 -44.11
CA THR A 1 -11.57 33.74 -43.14
C THR A 1 -12.44 32.56 -42.80
N GLY A 2 -12.14 31.36 -43.33
CA GLY A 2 -13.07 30.22 -43.31
C GLY A 2 -12.46 29.01 -42.61
N MET A 3 -13.19 28.48 -41.63
CA MET A 3 -12.81 27.33 -40.81
C MET A 3 -12.81 26.05 -41.65
N GLN A 4 -11.67 25.37 -41.73
CA GLN A 4 -11.58 24.03 -42.33
C GLN A 4 -11.66 22.97 -41.22
N SER A 5 -12.72 22.16 -41.24
CA SER A 5 -12.81 20.94 -40.46
C SER A 5 -12.33 19.78 -41.33
N PHE A 6 -11.19 19.20 -41.00
CA PHE A 6 -10.70 17.97 -41.61
C PHE A 6 -11.18 16.78 -40.78
N THR A 7 -12.29 16.17 -41.15
CA THR A 7 -12.40 14.73 -41.01
C THR A 7 -11.80 14.13 -42.27
N ALA A 8 -10.58 13.59 -42.15
CA ALA A 8 -9.93 12.79 -43.20
C ALA A 8 -10.71 11.49 -43.41
N SER A 9 -11.94 11.63 -43.89
CA SER A 9 -12.84 10.52 -44.11
C SER A 9 -12.57 9.92 -45.47
N ASN A 10 -12.09 10.72 -46.42
CA ASN A 10 -11.70 10.26 -47.75
C ASN A 10 -10.78 11.30 -48.43
N LEU A 11 -9.47 11.02 -48.51
CA LEU A 11 -8.59 11.70 -49.45
C LEU A 11 -8.52 10.85 -50.72
N PHE A 12 -8.99 11.37 -51.84
CA PHE A 12 -8.85 10.72 -53.13
C PHE A 12 -7.86 11.50 -53.98
N LEU A 13 -6.89 10.78 -54.55
CA LEU A 13 -5.91 11.35 -55.46
C LEU A 13 -6.09 10.71 -56.84
N PHE A 14 -6.30 11.55 -57.84
CA PHE A 14 -6.13 11.15 -59.25
C PHE A 14 -4.82 11.75 -59.75
N LYS A 15 -4.07 10.98 -60.54
CA LYS A 15 -2.81 11.41 -61.14
C LYS A 15 -2.82 11.08 -62.62
N ALA A 16 -2.49 12.06 -63.45
CA ALA A 16 -2.34 11.92 -64.90
C ALA A 16 -1.28 12.90 -65.44
N PRO A 17 -0.67 12.63 -66.61
CA PRO A 17 0.14 13.61 -67.34
C PRO A 17 -0.68 14.86 -67.70
N ALA A 18 -0.04 16.03 -67.73
CA ALA A 18 -0.75 17.31 -67.95
C ALA A 18 -1.55 17.34 -69.27
N ALA A 19 -1.02 16.73 -70.34
CA ALA A 19 -1.69 16.67 -71.64
C ALA A 19 -2.98 15.83 -71.62
N GLU A 20 -3.05 14.81 -70.77
CA GLU A 20 -4.18 13.88 -70.67
C GLU A 20 -5.21 14.32 -69.61
N TRP A 21 -4.88 15.35 -68.81
CA TRP A 21 -5.74 15.83 -67.74
C TRP A 21 -7.04 16.43 -68.25
N GLU A 22 -6.95 17.33 -69.23
CA GLU A 22 -8.11 18.01 -69.84
C GLU A 22 -8.98 17.04 -70.65
N GLU A 23 -8.36 16.10 -71.35
CA GLU A 23 -9.06 15.11 -72.16
C GLU A 23 -9.90 14.14 -71.29
N ASN A 24 -9.39 13.78 -70.10
CA ASN A 24 -10.01 12.76 -69.25
C ASN A 24 -10.80 13.31 -68.05
N GLN A 25 -11.03 14.62 -67.97
CA GLN A 25 -11.76 15.23 -66.84
C GLN A 25 -13.11 14.58 -66.57
N LEU A 26 -13.84 14.21 -67.63
CA LEU A 26 -15.16 13.59 -67.50
C LEU A 26 -15.07 12.21 -66.84
N ILE A 27 -14.03 11.43 -67.15
CA ILE A 27 -13.79 10.12 -66.56
C ILE A 27 -13.46 10.25 -65.08
N TYR A 28 -12.61 11.20 -64.70
CA TYR A 28 -12.29 11.46 -63.29
C TYR A 28 -13.51 11.94 -62.50
N ALA A 29 -14.29 12.87 -63.05
CA ALA A 29 -15.53 13.35 -62.44
C ALA A 29 -16.56 12.22 -62.29
N THR A 30 -16.67 11.33 -63.27
CA THR A 30 -17.56 10.16 -63.23
C THR A 30 -17.10 9.14 -62.20
N ALA A 31 -15.79 8.86 -62.13
CA ALA A 31 -15.21 8.01 -61.11
C ALA A 31 -15.51 8.56 -59.71
N MET A 32 -15.31 9.86 -59.49
CA MET A 32 -15.65 10.50 -58.21
C MET A 32 -17.15 10.40 -57.88
N ARG A 33 -18.02 10.66 -58.85
CA ARG A 33 -19.48 10.68 -58.63
C ARG A 33 -20.08 9.29 -58.41
N SER A 34 -19.44 8.25 -58.96
CA SER A 34 -19.89 6.86 -58.83
C SER A 34 -19.42 6.17 -57.55
N MET A 35 -18.55 6.82 -56.77
CA MET A 35 -18.10 6.27 -55.48
C MET A 35 -19.29 6.05 -54.55
N ARG A 36 -19.41 4.83 -54.03
CA ARG A 36 -20.39 4.46 -53.01
C ARG A 36 -19.67 4.13 -51.72
N GLN A 37 -20.09 4.74 -50.62
CA GLN A 37 -19.67 4.30 -49.30
C GLN A 37 -20.23 2.90 -49.04
N ASN A 38 -19.40 2.03 -48.47
CA ASN A 38 -19.86 0.72 -48.00
C ASN A 38 -20.47 0.88 -46.60
N PRO A 39 -21.80 0.74 -46.44
CA PRO A 39 -22.46 0.92 -45.13
C PRO A 39 -22.01 -0.11 -44.09
N ALA A 40 -21.60 -1.32 -44.51
CA ALA A 40 -21.08 -2.34 -43.59
C ALA A 40 -19.73 -1.91 -42.99
N TRP A 41 -18.86 -1.30 -43.80
CA TRP A 41 -17.56 -0.77 -43.34
C TRP A 41 -17.73 0.40 -42.36
N LEU A 42 -18.64 1.34 -42.67
CA LEU A 42 -18.97 2.44 -41.76
C LEU A 42 -19.49 1.94 -40.41
N LYS A 43 -20.34 0.91 -40.42
CA LYS A 43 -20.84 0.28 -39.20
C LYS A 43 -19.69 -0.36 -38.40
N ALA A 44 -18.77 -1.06 -39.07
CA ALA A 44 -17.62 -1.68 -38.43
C ALA A 44 -16.70 -0.65 -37.77
N ILE A 45 -16.40 0.47 -38.43
CA ILE A 45 -15.58 1.55 -37.84
C ILE A 45 -16.27 2.18 -36.62
N ASN A 46 -17.56 2.47 -36.71
CA ASN A 46 -18.32 3.01 -35.58
C ASN A 46 -18.29 2.05 -34.37
N GLN A 47 -18.44 0.75 -34.61
CA GLN A 47 -18.32 -0.26 -33.56
C GLN A 47 -16.90 -0.32 -32.98
N PHE A 48 -15.87 -0.27 -33.82
CA PHE A 48 -14.48 -0.23 -33.38
C PHE A 48 -14.19 0.98 -32.50
N GLN A 49 -14.62 2.18 -32.91
CA GLN A 49 -14.43 3.40 -32.13
C GLN A 49 -15.13 3.33 -30.77
N ARG A 50 -16.37 2.80 -30.71
CA ARG A 50 -17.09 2.58 -29.45
C ARG A 50 -16.34 1.61 -28.53
N LYS A 51 -15.85 0.49 -29.06
CA LYS A 51 -15.04 -0.48 -28.29
C LYS A 51 -13.77 0.17 -27.76
N MET A 52 -13.07 0.95 -28.58
CA MET A 52 -11.86 1.66 -28.17
C MET A 52 -12.14 2.68 -27.06
N ALA A 53 -13.24 3.43 -27.16
CA ALA A 53 -13.65 4.35 -26.10
C ALA A 53 -13.94 3.62 -24.78
N GLN A 54 -14.65 2.49 -24.84
CA GLN A 54 -14.94 1.64 -23.67
C GLN A 54 -13.66 1.10 -23.03
N ILE A 55 -12.73 0.56 -23.82
CA ILE A 55 -11.44 0.04 -23.33
C ILE A 55 -10.64 1.15 -22.64
N ARG A 56 -10.60 2.35 -23.22
CA ARG A 56 -9.92 3.50 -22.62
C ARG A 56 -10.53 3.91 -21.29
N GLN A 57 -11.86 3.98 -21.22
CA GLN A 57 -12.58 4.31 -19.99
C GLN A 57 -12.35 3.25 -18.91
N GLN A 58 -12.49 1.97 -19.24
CA GLN A 58 -12.23 0.87 -18.31
C GLN A 58 -10.77 0.86 -17.82
N GLY A 59 -9.82 1.11 -18.73
CA GLY A 59 -8.41 1.23 -18.38
C GLY A 59 -8.13 2.40 -17.43
N ALA A 60 -8.82 3.53 -17.59
CA ALA A 60 -8.70 4.67 -16.67
C ALA A 60 -9.25 4.33 -15.28
N VAL A 61 -10.44 3.72 -15.20
CA VAL A 61 -11.05 3.29 -13.93
C VAL A 61 -10.17 2.26 -13.23
N ARG A 62 -9.67 1.25 -13.95
CA ARG A 62 -8.78 0.24 -13.37
C ARG A 62 -7.49 0.84 -12.81
N ARG A 63 -6.86 1.77 -13.53
CA ARG A 63 -5.67 2.48 -13.01
C ARG A 63 -5.99 3.29 -11.76
N GLN A 64 -7.15 3.95 -11.72
CA GLN A 64 -7.57 4.67 -10.53
C GLN A 64 -7.74 3.74 -9.33
N GLN A 65 -8.37 2.57 -9.52
CA GLN A 65 -8.54 1.57 -8.46
C GLN A 65 -7.19 1.06 -7.93
N ILE A 66 -6.25 0.72 -8.83
CA ILE A 66 -4.89 0.29 -8.45
C ILE A 66 -4.18 1.37 -7.64
N MET A 67 -4.27 2.64 -8.07
CA MET A 67 -3.67 3.75 -7.35
C MET A 67 -4.27 3.92 -5.95
N THR A 68 -5.61 3.85 -5.83
CA THR A 68 -6.28 3.95 -4.53
C THR A 68 -5.82 2.85 -3.58
N GLN A 69 -5.79 1.59 -4.04
CA GLN A 69 -5.31 0.45 -3.24
C GLN A 69 -3.86 0.64 -2.79
N MET A 70 -2.97 1.06 -3.70
CA MET A 70 -1.58 1.36 -3.38
C MET A 70 -1.45 2.46 -2.31
N TYR A 71 -2.28 3.50 -2.37
CA TYR A 71 -2.26 4.56 -1.35
C TYR A 71 -2.75 4.08 0.02
N GLU A 72 -3.72 3.16 0.05
CA GLU A 72 -4.20 2.54 1.30
C GLU A 72 -3.09 1.67 1.92
N GLU A 73 -2.48 0.78 1.13
CA GLU A 73 -1.35 -0.06 1.57
C GLU A 73 -0.15 0.77 2.06
N MET A 74 0.20 1.85 1.33
CA MET A 74 1.27 2.75 1.76
C MET A 74 0.96 3.45 3.08
N ARG A 75 -0.31 3.83 3.32
CA ARG A 75 -0.69 4.47 4.59
C ARG A 75 -0.57 3.50 5.76
N GLU A 76 -1.04 2.27 5.58
CA GLU A 76 -0.94 1.22 6.60
C GLU A 76 0.52 0.92 6.94
N SER A 77 1.35 0.65 5.92
CA SER A 77 2.78 0.39 6.11
C SER A 77 3.53 1.55 6.78
N GLN A 78 3.16 2.80 6.46
CA GLN A 78 3.76 3.99 7.07
C GLN A 78 3.33 4.17 8.52
N GLN A 79 2.08 3.83 8.87
CA GLN A 79 1.59 3.84 10.25
C GLN A 79 2.28 2.77 11.09
N GLU A 80 2.29 1.53 10.61
CA GLU A 80 2.98 0.40 11.23
C GLU A 80 4.47 0.74 11.47
N SER A 81 5.17 1.27 10.46
CA SER A 81 6.56 1.71 10.61
C SER A 81 6.75 2.83 11.65
N TRP A 82 5.76 3.70 11.82
CA TRP A 82 5.78 4.78 12.81
C TRP A 82 5.57 4.22 14.22
N GLU A 83 4.61 3.32 14.38
CA GLU A 83 4.31 2.61 15.63
C GLU A 83 5.53 1.83 16.12
N TYR A 84 6.14 1.01 15.24
CA TYR A 84 7.37 0.27 15.57
C TYR A 84 8.53 1.18 15.98
N ARG A 85 8.69 2.34 15.33
CA ARG A 85 9.75 3.29 15.73
C ARG A 85 9.46 3.92 17.08
N GLN A 86 8.21 4.26 17.38
CA GLN A 86 7.83 4.80 18.68
C GLN A 86 8.09 3.77 19.77
N GLU A 87 7.62 2.55 19.60
CA GLU A 87 7.85 1.45 20.54
C GLU A 87 9.35 1.21 20.77
N SER A 88 10.17 1.17 19.71
CA SER A 88 11.62 1.01 19.86
C SER A 88 12.31 2.20 20.54
N VAL A 89 11.87 3.44 20.28
CA VAL A 89 12.42 4.64 20.94
C VAL A 89 12.05 4.64 22.41
N ASP A 90 10.80 4.30 22.75
CA ASP A 90 10.33 4.22 24.13
C ASP A 90 11.07 3.11 24.89
N HIS A 91 11.25 1.94 24.28
CA HIS A 91 12.07 0.85 24.83
C HIS A 91 13.49 1.30 25.13
N VAL A 92 14.18 1.89 24.14
CA VAL A 92 15.56 2.36 24.31
C VAL A 92 15.67 3.46 25.37
N ALA A 93 14.70 4.38 25.41
CA ALA A 93 14.65 5.43 26.42
C ALA A 93 14.44 4.85 27.83
N ARG A 94 13.57 3.84 27.95
CA ARG A 94 13.33 3.09 29.19
C ARG A 94 14.59 2.37 29.64
N GLU A 95 15.18 1.53 28.80
CA GLU A 95 16.43 0.80 29.09
C GLU A 95 17.57 1.74 29.50
N PHE A 96 17.69 2.88 28.83
CA PHE A 96 18.70 3.88 29.19
C PHE A 96 18.46 4.48 30.58
N SER A 97 17.20 4.81 30.91
CA SER A 97 16.81 5.31 32.23
C SER A 97 17.00 4.25 33.33
N GLU A 98 16.64 3.01 33.04
CA GLU A 98 16.82 1.83 33.89
C GLU A 98 18.30 1.56 34.16
N SER A 99 19.15 1.58 33.13
CA SER A 99 20.59 1.40 33.24
C SER A 99 21.25 2.44 34.14
N ILE A 100 20.83 3.72 34.05
CA ILE A 100 21.33 4.79 34.94
C ILE A 100 20.93 4.55 36.40
N ARG A 101 19.73 3.99 36.61
CA ARG A 101 19.16 3.72 37.94
C ARG A 101 19.57 2.35 38.50
N GLU A 102 20.22 1.52 37.69
CA GLU A 102 20.56 0.13 37.98
C GLU A 102 19.34 -0.73 38.38
N VAL A 103 18.19 -0.44 37.76
CA VAL A 103 16.93 -1.17 37.95
C VAL A 103 16.46 -1.76 36.64
N GLU A 104 15.62 -2.77 36.72
CA GLU A 104 14.91 -3.39 35.62
C GLU A 104 13.41 -3.40 35.95
N THR A 105 12.56 -3.09 34.96
CA THR A 105 11.11 -3.09 35.14
C THR A 105 10.55 -4.48 34.90
N TYR A 106 9.76 -4.98 35.85
CA TYR A 106 9.07 -6.26 35.80
C TYR A 106 7.56 -6.06 35.80
N HIS A 107 6.84 -6.83 34.98
CA HIS A 107 5.39 -6.83 34.99
C HIS A 107 4.85 -7.86 36.00
N ASP A 108 4.06 -7.42 36.99
CA ASP A 108 3.42 -8.31 37.94
C ASP A 108 1.99 -8.68 37.50
N PRO A 109 1.74 -9.89 36.99
CA PRO A 109 0.42 -10.29 36.51
C PRO A 109 -0.61 -10.45 37.64
N ALA A 110 -0.18 -10.57 38.90
CA ALA A 110 -1.09 -10.71 40.04
C ALA A 110 -1.67 -9.35 40.47
N THR A 111 -0.92 -8.26 40.30
CA THR A 111 -1.36 -6.90 40.66
C THR A 111 -1.74 -6.06 39.45
N GLY A 112 -1.24 -6.40 38.25
CA GLY A 112 -1.45 -5.68 37.00
C GLY A 112 -0.60 -4.41 36.85
N TYR A 113 0.37 -4.21 37.73
CA TYR A 113 1.27 -3.05 37.73
C TYR A 113 2.72 -3.47 37.45
N ASP A 114 3.48 -2.51 36.92
CA ASP A 114 4.92 -2.66 36.70
C ASP A 114 5.70 -2.25 37.97
N VAL A 115 6.76 -3.00 38.27
CA VAL A 115 7.63 -2.76 39.42
C VAL A 115 9.08 -2.67 38.98
N GLU A 116 9.80 -1.65 39.45
CA GLU A 116 11.25 -1.51 39.22
C GLU A 116 12.01 -2.25 40.33
N LEU A 117 12.81 -3.24 39.97
CA LEU A 117 13.65 -4.03 40.88
C LEU A 117 15.14 -3.89 40.49
N PRO A 118 16.09 -4.03 41.43
CA PRO A 118 17.52 -3.92 41.10
C PRO A 118 17.96 -4.94 40.04
N GLN A 119 18.64 -4.50 38.99
CA GLN A 119 19.01 -5.32 37.82
C GLN A 119 20.12 -6.37 38.10
N ASN A 120 20.68 -6.40 39.31
CA ASN A 120 21.82 -7.27 39.68
C ASN A 120 21.40 -8.72 39.99
N TYR A 121 20.13 -9.07 39.75
CA TYR A 121 19.53 -10.35 40.09
C TYR A 121 18.80 -10.94 38.89
N GLU A 122 19.10 -12.19 38.55
CA GLU A 122 18.59 -12.87 37.34
C GLU A 122 17.15 -13.39 37.49
N TYR A 123 16.70 -13.66 38.72
CA TYR A 123 15.38 -14.22 39.00
C TYR A 123 14.61 -13.34 39.97
N ALA A 124 13.39 -12.95 39.58
CA ALA A 124 12.46 -12.18 40.40
C ALA A 124 11.13 -12.91 40.58
N PHE A 125 10.56 -12.84 41.78
CA PHE A 125 9.29 -13.48 42.14
C PHE A 125 8.38 -12.51 42.89
N SER A 126 7.07 -12.58 42.64
CA SER A 126 6.04 -11.83 43.36
C SER A 126 5.05 -12.78 44.04
N ASN A 127 4.55 -12.38 45.21
CA ASN A 127 3.42 -13.05 45.87
C ASN A 127 2.06 -12.41 45.59
N GLY A 128 2.02 -11.34 44.77
CA GLY A 128 0.80 -10.57 44.46
C GLY A 128 0.24 -9.74 45.61
N LEU A 129 0.90 -9.71 46.77
CA LEU A 129 0.54 -8.93 47.95
C LEU A 129 1.50 -7.75 48.18
N GLY A 130 2.41 -7.50 47.24
CA GLY A 130 3.40 -6.43 47.29
C GLY A 130 4.76 -6.83 47.87
N GLU A 131 5.01 -8.14 48.08
CA GLU A 131 6.35 -8.63 48.43
C GLU A 131 7.04 -9.21 47.19
N TYR A 132 8.33 -8.91 47.07
CA TYR A 132 9.18 -9.33 45.95
C TYR A 132 10.44 -10.02 46.45
N ILE A 133 10.83 -11.10 45.80
CA ILE A 133 12.09 -11.81 46.04
C ILE A 133 12.93 -11.75 44.78
N ILE A 134 14.19 -11.35 44.92
CA ILE A 134 15.18 -11.31 43.85
C ILE A 134 16.37 -12.20 44.22
N THR A 135 16.87 -12.99 43.27
CA THR A 135 17.96 -13.95 43.48
C THR A 135 18.74 -14.23 42.20
N ASN A 136 19.95 -14.76 42.34
CA ASN A 136 20.80 -15.25 41.25
C ASN A 136 20.88 -16.78 41.21
N ASP A 137 20.14 -17.47 42.09
CA ASP A 137 20.14 -18.93 42.15
C ASP A 137 19.02 -19.50 41.25
N PRO A 138 19.38 -20.22 40.16
CA PRO A 138 18.42 -20.81 39.23
C PRO A 138 17.58 -21.94 39.84
N LEU A 139 18.00 -22.51 40.98
CA LEU A 139 17.29 -23.58 41.66
C LEU A 139 16.44 -23.06 42.83
N TYR A 140 16.46 -21.75 43.09
CA TYR A 140 15.69 -21.16 44.16
C TYR A 140 14.18 -21.28 43.90
N ASN A 141 13.46 -21.87 44.85
CA ASN A 141 12.01 -21.99 44.79
C ASN A 141 11.37 -21.33 46.02
N PRO A 142 10.84 -20.10 45.88
CA PRO A 142 10.26 -19.38 47.00
C PRO A 142 9.02 -20.09 47.59
N SER A 143 8.33 -20.93 46.82
CA SER A 143 7.18 -21.70 47.33
C SER A 143 7.57 -22.84 48.27
N GLN A 144 8.84 -23.26 48.26
CA GLN A 144 9.38 -24.28 49.16
C GLN A 144 10.11 -23.68 50.36
N ASP A 145 10.80 -22.56 50.13
CA ASP A 145 11.66 -21.92 51.14
C ASP A 145 10.91 -20.88 52.01
N GLN A 146 9.83 -20.29 51.49
CA GLN A 146 9.01 -19.32 52.23
C GLN A 146 7.69 -19.96 52.67
N PHE A 147 7.38 -19.88 53.96
CA PHE A 147 6.11 -20.40 54.49
C PHE A 147 4.93 -19.50 54.07
N GLY A 148 4.06 -20.01 53.19
CA GLY A 148 2.69 -19.51 53.03
C GLY A 148 2.42 -18.51 51.87
N GLY A 149 3.35 -18.30 50.95
CA GLY A 149 3.15 -17.42 49.78
C GLY A 149 2.90 -18.19 48.48
N ASN A 150 1.94 -17.74 47.67
CA ASN A 150 1.76 -18.21 46.29
C ASN A 150 2.68 -17.40 45.38
N TRP A 151 3.93 -17.82 45.27
CA TRP A 151 4.97 -17.09 44.54
C TRP A 151 4.98 -17.47 43.06
N HIS A 152 4.97 -16.45 42.21
CA HIS A 152 5.08 -16.62 40.75
C HIS A 152 6.29 -15.88 40.22
N PRO A 153 6.99 -16.44 39.22
CA PRO A 153 8.09 -15.75 38.57
C PRO A 153 7.57 -14.51 37.84
N LEU A 154 8.33 -13.42 37.94
CA LEU A 154 8.11 -12.20 37.18
C LEU A 154 8.85 -12.27 35.85
N GLN A 155 8.34 -11.54 34.86
CA GLN A 155 8.99 -11.37 33.56
C GLN A 155 9.33 -9.89 33.40
N ALA A 156 10.51 -9.62 32.85
CA ALA A 156 10.91 -8.28 32.47
C ALA A 156 9.88 -7.68 31.50
N ALA A 157 9.57 -6.41 31.67
CA ALA A 157 8.65 -5.70 30.81
C ALA A 157 9.25 -5.63 29.37
N PRO A 158 8.43 -5.91 28.34
CA PRO A 158 8.89 -5.92 26.95
C PRO A 158 9.29 -4.54 26.42
#